data_AF-A0A967VT02-F1
#
_entry.id   AF-A0A967VT02-F1
#
_cell.length_a   1.000
_cell.length_b   1.000
_cell.length_c   1.000
_cell.angle_alpha   90.00
_cell.angle_beta   90.00
_cell.angle_gamma   90.00
#
_symmetry.space_group_name_H-M   'P 1'
#
loop_
_entity.id
_entity.type
_entity.pdbx_description
1 polymer ?
#
loop_
_entity_poly.entity_id
_entity_poly.type
_entity_poly.pdbx_seq_one_letter_code
_entity_poly.pdbx_strand_id
1 'polypeptide(L)' 'AQNPFIHDQFTADPTARVFEGKVYVYPSHDVDCGTDWFCMKDYHVFSSENLVDWIDHGVIVDQEDVNWVDSNANAMW' A
#
# COMPACT_ATOMS: atom_id res chain seq x y z
N ALA A 1 6.74 -14.17 -12.72
CA ALA A 1 6.38 -13.54 -11.44
C ALA A 1 7.20 -14.19 -10.32
N GLN A 2 8.30 -13.56 -9.94
CA GLN A 2 9.07 -13.93 -8.76
C GLN A 2 8.48 -13.17 -7.57
N ASN A 3 8.37 -13.80 -6.40
CA ASN A 3 7.94 -13.10 -5.18
C ASN A 3 9.14 -12.47 -4.45
N PRO A 4 8.92 -11.35 -3.72
CA PRO A 4 7.69 -10.52 -3.66
C PRO A 4 7.42 -9.83 -5.00
N PHE A 5 6.16 -9.43 -5.29
CA PHE A 5 5.82 -8.77 -6.57
C PHE A 5 6.03 -7.25 -6.54
N ILE A 6 6.22 -6.67 -5.36
CA ILE A 6 6.68 -5.29 -5.13
C ILE A 6 8.11 -5.39 -4.59
N HIS A 7 9.05 -4.67 -5.19
CA HIS A 7 10.49 -4.84 -4.94
C HIS A 7 11.17 -3.61 -4.35
N ASP A 8 10.56 -2.44 -4.48
CA ASP A 8 11.09 -1.12 -4.13
C ASP A 8 10.44 -0.52 -2.87
N GLN A 9 9.41 -1.18 -2.33
CA GLN A 9 8.64 -0.76 -1.16
C GLN A 9 8.34 -1.96 -0.26
N PHE A 10 8.13 -1.71 1.03
CA PHE A 10 7.66 -2.72 1.97
C PHE A 10 6.15 -2.63 2.10
N THR A 11 5.47 -3.75 1.84
CA THR A 11 4.00 -3.78 1.79
C THR A 11 3.45 -5.00 2.51
N ALA A 12 2.31 -4.82 3.18
CA ALA A 12 1.65 -5.86 3.95
C ALA A 12 0.11 -5.81 3.76
N ASP A 13 -0.60 -6.75 4.39
CA ASP A 13 -2.06 -6.80 4.50
C ASP A 13 -2.84 -6.57 3.18
N PRO A 14 -2.49 -7.25 2.07
CA PRO A 14 -3.03 -6.94 0.76
C PRO A 14 -4.52 -7.30 0.65
N THR A 15 -5.31 -6.34 0.18
CA THR A 15 -6.66 -6.61 -0.35
C THR A 15 -6.67 -6.54 -1.87
N ALA A 16 -7.18 -7.58 -2.54
CA ALA A 16 -7.31 -7.61 -4.00
C ALA A 16 -8.76 -7.43 -4.47
N ARG A 17 -8.97 -6.68 -5.55
CA ARG A 17 -10.26 -6.48 -6.23
C ARG A 17 -10.06 -6.52 -7.75
N VAL A 18 -11.11 -6.91 -8.48
CA VAL A 18 -11.11 -6.91 -9.94
C VAL A 18 -12.04 -5.81 -10.43
N PHE A 19 -11.51 -4.89 -11.22
CA PHE A 19 -12.27 -3.83 -11.89
C PHE A 19 -11.90 -3.82 -13.38
N GLU A 20 -12.91 -3.84 -14.26
CA GLU A 20 -12.72 -3.71 -15.71
C GLU A 20 -11.67 -4.66 -16.32
N GLY A 21 -11.57 -5.87 -15.78
CA GLY A 21 -10.62 -6.89 -16.25
C GLY A 21 -9.19 -6.76 -15.73
N LYS A 22 -8.91 -5.81 -14.83
CA LYS A 22 -7.61 -5.68 -14.14
C LYS A 22 -7.75 -6.03 -12.66
N VAL A 23 -6.71 -6.64 -12.10
CA VAL A 23 -6.61 -6.82 -10.65
C VAL A 23 -5.96 -5.58 -10.06
N TYR A 24 -6.56 -5.06 -8.98
CA TYR A 24 -6.03 -4.00 -8.16
C TYR A 24 -5.72 -4.55 -6.77
N VAL A 25 -4.54 -4.27 -6.24
CA VAL A 25 -4.09 -4.67 -4.91
C VAL A 25 -3.83 -3.42 -4.08
N TYR A 26 -4.43 -3.39 -2.90
CA TYR A 26 -4.39 -2.32 -1.91
C TYR A 26 -3.71 -2.86 -0.65
N PRO A 27 -2.37 -2.84 -0.57
CA PRO A 27 -1.64 -3.20 0.64
C PRO A 27 -1.41 -1.98 1.52
N SER A 28 -1.13 -2.21 2.80
CA SER A 28 -0.48 -1.19 3.64
C SER A 28 0.96 -0.93 3.17
N HIS A 29 1.48 0.25 3.50
CA HIS A 29 2.86 0.65 3.23
C HIS A 29 3.66 0.75 4.55
N ASP A 30 4.58 -0.18 4.76
CA ASP A 30 5.47 -0.20 5.93
C ASP A 30 6.66 0.74 5.70
N VAL A 31 6.87 1.69 6.60
CA VAL A 31 7.99 2.65 6.54
C VAL A 31 8.86 2.59 7.79
N ASP A 32 10.15 2.87 7.65
CA ASP A 32 11.03 3.05 8.81
C ASP A 32 10.77 4.41 9.45
N CYS A 33 10.31 4.41 10.71
CA CYS A 33 10.18 5.62 11.52
C CYS A 33 10.97 5.57 12.83
N GLY A 34 12.04 4.76 12.89
CA GLY A 34 12.97 4.73 14.01
C GLY A 34 12.42 4.10 15.28
N THR A 35 11.43 3.21 15.15
CA THR A 35 10.77 2.49 16.25
C THR A 35 10.74 0.99 15.96
N ASP A 36 10.76 0.16 17.00
CA ASP A 36 10.59 -1.30 16.89
C ASP A 36 9.12 -1.72 16.77
N TRP A 37 8.28 -0.86 16.17
CA TRP A 37 6.84 -1.04 16.03
C TRP A 37 6.39 -0.78 14.59
N PHE A 38 5.18 -1.24 14.25
CA PHE A 38 4.59 -0.98 12.93
C PHE A 38 4.40 0.51 12.68
N CYS A 39 4.66 0.93 11.45
CA CYS A 39 4.61 2.32 11.05
C CYS A 39 4.09 2.41 9.62
N MET A 40 2.84 2.86 9.50
CA MET A 40 2.11 2.92 8.23
C MET A 40 1.40 4.26 8.15
N LYS A 41 1.82 5.09 7.20
CA LYS A 41 1.32 6.47 7.06
C LYS A 41 0.33 6.63 5.92
N ASP A 42 0.39 5.72 4.96
CA ASP A 42 -0.30 5.85 3.70
C ASP A 42 -0.59 4.46 3.09
N TYR A 43 -1.37 4.47 2.01
CA TYR A 43 -1.62 3.30 1.18
C TYR A 43 -1.29 3.62 -0.28
N HIS A 44 -0.63 2.68 -0.94
CA HIS A 44 -0.48 2.65 -2.40
C HIS A 44 -1.55 1.75 -3.03
N VAL A 45 -1.78 1.90 -4.35
CA VAL A 45 -2.52 0.90 -5.14
C VAL A 45 -1.70 0.42 -6.32
N PHE A 46 -1.70 -0.89 -6.51
CA PHE A 46 -1.02 -1.56 -7.62
C PHE A 46 -2.07 -2.20 -8.53
N SER A 47 -1.84 -2.19 -9.84
CA SER A 47 -2.71 -2.90 -10.79
C SER A 47 -1.95 -3.80 -11.76
N SER A 48 -2.59 -4.88 -12.19
CA SER A 48 -2.07 -5.76 -13.24
C SER A 48 -3.19 -6.31 -14.12
N GLU A 49 -2.90 -6.41 -15.43
CA GLU A 49 -3.77 -7.08 -16.41
C GLU A 49 -3.44 -8.58 -16.55
N ASN A 50 -2.23 -8.99 -16.16
CA ASN A 50 -1.69 -10.32 -16.43
C ASN A 50 -1.11 -11.03 -15.20
N LEU A 51 -1.20 -10.42 -14.02
CA LEU A 51 -0.66 -10.91 -12.73
C LEU A 51 0.86 -11.07 -12.70
N VAL A 52 1.57 -10.49 -13.66
CA VAL A 52 3.03 -10.57 -13.77
C VAL A 52 3.65 -9.17 -13.76
N ASP A 53 3.11 -8.28 -14.60
CA ASP A 53 3.54 -6.90 -14.71
C ASP A 53 2.62 -6.03 -13.86
N TRP A 54 3.19 -5.30 -12.92
CA TRP A 54 2.47 -4.48 -11.96
C TRP A 54 2.78 -3.00 -12.19
N ILE A 55 1.74 -2.17 -12.13
CA ILE A 55 1.82 -0.72 -12.19
C ILE A 55 1.50 -0.19 -10.80
N ASP A 56 2.42 0.55 -10.20
CA ASP A 56 2.15 1.38 -9.02
C ASP A 56 1.47 2.68 -9.46
N HIS A 57 0.34 3.01 -8.84
CA HIS A 57 -0.38 4.27 -9.07
C HIS A 57 -0.06 5.34 -8.02
N GLY A 58 0.85 5.04 -7.09
CA GLY A 58 1.27 5.90 -5.99
C GLY A 58 0.32 5.87 -4.79
N VAL A 59 0.56 6.81 -3.87
CA VAL A 59 -0.27 7.02 -2.68
C VAL A 59 -1.70 7.41 -3.08
N ILE A 60 -2.68 6.67 -2.55
CA ILE A 60 -4.12 6.93 -2.75
C ILE A 60 -4.80 7.53 -1.53
N VAL A 61 -4.21 7.37 -0.35
CA VAL A 61 -4.64 8.01 0.90
C VAL A 61 -3.45 8.11 1.84
N ASP A 62 -3.31 9.27 2.48
CA ASP A 62 -2.34 9.54 3.54
C ASP A 62 -3.09 9.92 4.83
N GLN A 63 -2.51 9.66 5.99
CA GLN A 63 -3.07 10.03 7.30
C GLN A 63 -3.32 11.54 7.41
N GLU A 64 -2.54 12.37 6.73
CA GLU A 64 -2.70 13.82 6.69
C GLU A 64 -4.00 14.25 5.98
N ASP A 65 -4.53 13.43 5.07
CA ASP A 65 -5.77 13.70 4.34
C ASP A 65 -7.04 13.30 5.12
N VAL A 66 -6.90 12.63 6.26
CA VAL A 66 -8.01 12.08 7.04
C VAL A 66 -8.23 12.90 8.31
N ASN A 67 -9.16 13.86 8.25
CA ASN A 67 -9.42 14.86 9.32
C ASN A 67 -9.65 14.33 10.74
N TRP A 68 -9.99 13.05 10.91
CA TRP A 68 -10.30 12.44 12.21
C TRP A 68 -9.20 11.48 12.68
N VAL A 69 -8.16 11.26 11.87
CA VAL A 69 -6.97 10.47 12.23
C VAL A 69 -5.95 11.39 12.90
N ASP A 70 -5.19 10.86 13.86
CA ASP A 70 -4.01 11.55 14.39
C ASP A 70 -2.87 11.43 13.37
N SER A 71 -2.55 12.55 12.71
CA SER A 71 -1.53 12.62 11.66
C SER A 71 -0.10 12.33 12.14
N ASN A 72 0.13 12.17 13.45
CA ASN A 72 1.44 11.81 14.01
C ASN A 72 1.51 10.35 14.47
N ALA A 73 0.41 9.60 14.37
CA ALA A 73 0.33 8.25 14.92
C ALA A 73 1.03 7.22 14.03
N ASN A 74 1.13 7.45 12.71
CA ASN A 74 1.66 6.50 11.72
C ASN A 74 0.96 5.12 11.82
N ALA A 75 -0.36 5.21 11.94
CA ALA A 75 -1.25 4.18 12.44
C ALA A 75 -2.41 3.90 11.47
N MET A 76 -2.14 3.95 10.17
CA MET A 76 -3.13 3.64 9.15
C MET A 76 -3.23 2.13 8.95
N TRP A 77 -4.16 1.49 9.66
CA TRP A 77 -4.50 0.06 9.55
C TRP A 77 -5.99 -0.18 9.27
#